data_AF-A0A9E1PGS2-F1
#
_entry.id   AF-A0A9E1PGS2-F1
#
_cell.length_a   1.000
_cell.length_b   1.000
_cell.length_c   1.000
_cell.angle_alpha   90.00
_cell.angle_beta   90.00
_cell.angle_gamma   90.00
#
_symmetry.space_group_name_H-M   'P 1'
#
loop_
_entity.id
_entity.type
_entity.pdbx_description
1 polymer ?
#
loop_
_entity_poly.entity_id
_entity_poly.type
_entity_poly.pdbx_seq_one_letter_code
_entity_poly.pdbx_strand_id
1 'polypeptide(L)'
;MVLSIFKNKAAKAAMAAAKNDYVKAAELNDDSRTTRAYKVRIGIRCRSHIDKVFIEAAKKTVAFQDQCNVAAAEGKERPTPPKASPFQTAKTLNGVIYTYIPAEFADEIFSLGCMYQTMQIDINKAITMVQQVADKVAFDLGLDQPITALQFLRSETEQGSDIESEEDDSPNAEQENDKN
;
A
#
# COMPACT_ATOMS: atom_id res chain seq x y z
N MET A 1 -12.17 27.53 -20.49
CA MET A 1 -10.76 27.42 -20.03
C MET A 1 -10.50 27.91 -18.61
N VAL A 2 -11.32 28.80 -18.04
CA VAL A 2 -11.12 29.35 -16.68
C VAL A 2 -11.33 28.31 -15.56
N LEU A 3 -12.30 27.40 -15.70
CA LEU A 3 -12.58 26.32 -14.73
C LEU A 3 -11.41 25.33 -14.51
N SER A 4 -10.61 25.04 -15.55
CA SER A 4 -9.47 24.11 -15.43
C SER A 4 -8.29 24.70 -14.67
N ILE A 5 -8.09 26.02 -14.77
CA ILE A 5 -7.02 26.73 -14.06
C ILE A 5 -7.31 26.75 -12.56
N PHE A 6 -8.57 26.99 -12.17
CA PHE A 6 -8.99 26.97 -10.76
C PHE A 6 -8.90 25.58 -10.12
N LYS A 7 -9.27 24.51 -10.85
CA LYS A 7 -9.11 23.13 -10.37
C LYS A 7 -7.64 22.77 -10.13
N ASN A 8 -6.73 23.18 -11.02
CA ASN A 8 -5.29 22.95 -10.85
C ASN A 8 -4.70 23.73 -9.66
N LYS A 9 -5.16 24.96 -9.42
CA LYS A 9 -4.71 25.76 -8.27
C LYS A 9 -5.18 25.15 -6.94
N ALA A 10 -6.43 24.69 -6.88
CA ALA A 10 -7.00 24.04 -5.70
C ALA A 10 -6.27 22.72 -5.37
N ALA A 11 -5.98 21.90 -6.38
CA ALA A 11 -5.21 20.66 -6.19
C ALA A 11 -3.80 20.92 -5.66
N LYS A 12 -3.08 21.91 -6.22
CA LYS A 12 -1.74 22.30 -5.72
C LYS A 12 -1.79 22.80 -4.28
N ALA A 13 -2.79 23.60 -3.93
CA ALA A 13 -2.97 24.08 -2.55
C ALA A 13 -3.24 22.92 -1.59
N ALA A 14 -4.07 21.95 -1.99
CA ALA A 14 -4.37 20.77 -1.18
C ALA A 14 -3.16 19.84 -1.01
N MET A 15 -2.33 19.66 -2.06
CA MET A 15 -1.06 18.94 -1.96
C MET A 15 -0.08 19.64 -1.02
N ALA A 16 0.06 20.97 -1.14
CA ALA A 16 0.91 21.75 -0.23
C ALA A 16 0.43 21.64 1.22
N ALA A 17 -0.88 21.67 1.45
CA ALA A 17 -1.48 21.47 2.77
C ALA A 17 -1.19 20.06 3.31
N ALA A 18 -1.32 19.01 2.49
CA ALA A 18 -1.01 17.64 2.90
C ALA A 18 0.47 17.47 3.31
N LYS A 19 1.39 18.09 2.55
CA LYS A 19 2.81 18.11 2.90
C LYS A 19 3.07 18.87 4.20
N ASN A 20 2.46 20.05 4.35
CA ASN A 20 2.61 20.86 5.57
C ASN A 20 2.05 20.14 6.80
N ASP A 21 0.92 19.43 6.65
CA ASP A 21 0.35 18.62 7.73
C ASP A 21 1.31 17.54 8.21
N TYR A 22 2.02 16.87 7.28
CA TYR A 22 3.04 15.88 7.62
C TYR A 22 4.24 16.51 8.33
N VAL A 23 4.83 17.54 7.73
CA VAL A 23 6.01 18.23 8.30
C VAL A 23 5.71 18.78 9.68
N LYS A 24 4.55 19.42 9.85
CA LYS A 24 4.10 19.91 11.14
C LYS A 24 3.93 18.79 12.15
N ALA A 25 3.39 17.63 11.76
CA ALA A 25 3.27 16.50 12.66
C ALA A 25 4.65 15.97 13.10
N ALA A 26 5.62 15.90 12.20
CA ALA A 26 6.99 15.48 12.50
C ALA A 26 7.75 16.48 13.40
N GLU A 27 7.52 17.79 13.21
CA GLU A 27 8.22 18.85 13.98
C GLU A 27 7.61 19.11 15.37
N LEU A 28 6.37 18.69 15.62
CA LEU A 28 5.72 18.89 16.91
C LEU A 28 6.35 18.00 17.98
N ASN A 29 6.97 18.64 18.98
CA ASN A 29 7.69 17.96 20.06
C ASN A 29 6.97 18.03 21.42
N ASP A 30 5.77 18.60 21.49
CA ASP A 30 5.02 18.69 22.73
C ASP A 30 4.15 17.45 22.98
N ASP A 31 4.17 16.93 24.21
CA ASP A 31 3.39 15.74 24.59
C ASP A 31 1.92 16.05 24.91
N SER A 32 1.38 17.17 24.43
CA SER A 32 -0.02 17.50 24.67
C SER A 32 -0.95 16.46 24.05
N ARG A 33 -2.12 16.24 24.67
CA ARG A 33 -3.15 15.35 24.11
C ARG A 33 -3.57 15.79 22.71
N THR A 34 -3.59 17.09 22.45
CA THR A 34 -3.92 17.68 21.14
C THR A 34 -2.87 17.34 20.09
N THR A 35 -1.58 17.40 20.43
CA THR A 35 -0.49 17.03 19.52
C THR A 35 -0.47 15.54 19.22
N ARG A 36 -0.64 14.70 20.25
CA ARG A 36 -0.77 13.25 20.06
C ARG A 36 -1.94 12.91 19.13
N ALA A 37 -3.11 13.51 19.36
CA ALA A 37 -4.28 13.31 18.48
C ALA A 37 -4.02 13.81 17.04
N TYR A 38 -3.30 14.91 16.88
CA TYR A 38 -2.92 15.43 15.56
C TYR A 38 -1.99 14.46 14.82
N LYS A 39 -0.93 13.99 15.49
CA LYS A 39 0.03 13.01 14.94
C LYS A 39 -0.67 11.71 14.53
N VAL A 40 -1.51 11.15 15.39
CA VAL A 40 -2.30 9.94 15.10
C VAL A 40 -3.17 10.14 13.86
N ARG A 41 -3.84 11.28 13.72
CA ARG A 41 -4.66 11.59 12.54
C ARG A 41 -3.82 11.65 11.26
N ILE A 42 -2.61 12.20 11.32
CA ILE A 42 -1.69 12.18 10.18
C ILE A 42 -1.20 10.76 9.90
N GLY A 43 -0.85 9.98 10.93
CA GLY A 43 -0.48 8.57 10.80
C GLY A 43 -1.55 7.72 10.09
N ILE A 44 -2.84 7.93 10.40
CA ILE A 44 -3.95 7.25 9.72
C ILE A 44 -3.98 7.61 8.21
N ARG A 45 -3.70 8.87 7.86
CA ARG A 45 -3.60 9.30 6.45
C ARG A 45 -2.39 8.68 5.76
N CYS A 46 -1.25 8.58 6.44
CA CYS A 46 -0.05 7.92 5.95
C CYS A 46 -0.30 6.43 5.72
N ARG A 47 -0.99 5.73 6.63
CA ARG A 47 -1.42 4.34 6.43
C ARG A 47 -2.18 4.16 5.11
N SER A 48 -3.23 4.97 4.91
CA SER A 48 -4.02 4.91 3.67
C SER A 48 -3.18 5.26 2.43
N HIS A 49 -2.18 6.13 2.58
CA HIS A 49 -1.26 6.47 1.51
C HIS A 49 -0.35 5.29 1.14
N ILE A 50 0.26 4.64 2.14
CA ILE A 50 1.15 3.48 1.97
C ILE A 50 0.44 2.37 1.19
N ASP A 51 -0.76 1.97 1.64
CA ASP A 51 -1.54 0.92 1.00
C ASP A 51 -1.87 1.28 -0.46
N LYS A 52 -2.17 2.55 -0.75
CA LYS A 52 -2.47 3.02 -2.10
C LYS A 52 -1.26 3.04 -3.01
N VAL A 53 -0.10 3.49 -2.53
CA VAL A 53 1.14 3.49 -3.31
C VAL A 53 1.50 2.05 -3.70
N PHE A 54 1.35 1.10 -2.78
CA PHE A 54 1.59 -0.31 -3.06
C PHE A 54 0.65 -0.86 -4.15
N ILE A 55 -0.66 -0.62 -4.01
CA ILE A 55 -1.66 -1.06 -5.00
C ILE A 55 -1.43 -0.37 -6.36
N GLU A 56 -1.10 0.92 -6.36
CA GLU A 56 -0.82 1.66 -7.59
C GLU A 56 0.43 1.12 -8.29
N ALA A 57 1.47 0.78 -7.54
CA ALA A 57 2.68 0.18 -8.09
C ALA A 57 2.39 -1.14 -8.79
N ALA A 58 1.61 -2.02 -8.15
CA ALA A 58 1.18 -3.28 -8.75
C ALA A 58 0.43 -3.03 -10.07
N LYS A 59 -0.59 -2.15 -10.06
CA LYS A 59 -1.38 -1.82 -11.26
C LYS A 59 -0.54 -1.22 -12.39
N LYS A 60 0.35 -0.27 -12.05
CA LYS A 60 1.24 0.36 -13.03
C LYS A 60 2.26 -0.62 -13.59
N THR A 61 2.68 -1.60 -12.81
CA THR A 61 3.61 -2.65 -13.26
C THR A 61 2.96 -3.55 -14.30
N VAL A 62 1.70 -3.95 -14.09
CA VAL A 62 0.93 -4.71 -15.09
C VAL A 62 0.81 -3.91 -16.39
N ALA A 63 0.35 -2.67 -16.30
CA ALA A 63 0.21 -1.81 -17.48
C ALA A 63 1.55 -1.57 -18.20
N PHE A 64 2.65 -1.46 -17.45
CA PHE A 64 3.99 -1.32 -18.02
C PHE A 64 4.47 -2.58 -18.75
N GLN A 65 4.19 -3.76 -18.20
CA GLN A 65 4.50 -5.04 -18.85
C GLN A 65 3.71 -5.19 -20.16
N ASP A 66 2.42 -4.86 -20.15
CA ASP A 66 1.59 -4.88 -21.36
C ASP A 66 2.13 -3.93 -22.43
N GLN A 67 2.50 -2.70 -22.04
CA GLN A 67 3.11 -1.73 -22.96
C GLN A 67 4.46 -2.21 -23.50
N CYS A 68 5.29 -2.87 -22.68
CA CYS A 68 6.54 -3.46 -23.14
C CYS A 68 6.29 -4.56 -24.19
N ASN A 69 5.28 -5.41 -23.97
CA ASN A 69 4.92 -6.48 -24.89
C ASN A 69 4.44 -5.93 -26.24
N VAL A 70 3.57 -4.90 -26.22
CA VAL A 70 3.10 -4.21 -27.43
C VAL A 70 4.26 -3.53 -28.15
N ALA A 71 5.11 -2.80 -27.44
CA ALA A 71 6.27 -2.12 -28.03
C ALA A 71 7.23 -3.13 -28.68
N ALA A 72 7.48 -4.27 -28.04
CA ALA A 72 8.31 -5.34 -28.58
C ALA A 72 7.71 -5.93 -29.87
N ALA A 73 6.38 -6.16 -29.91
CA ALA A 73 5.69 -6.65 -31.11
C ALA A 73 5.73 -5.64 -32.26
N GLU A 74 5.70 -4.34 -31.97
CA GLU A 74 5.74 -3.26 -32.94
C GLU A 74 7.18 -2.81 -33.31
N GLY A 75 8.21 -3.40 -32.70
CA GLY A 75 9.61 -3.00 -32.89
C GLY A 75 9.94 -1.59 -32.37
N LYS A 76 9.13 -1.07 -31.45
CA LYS A 76 9.32 0.25 -30.83
C LYS A 76 10.23 0.17 -29.61
N GLU A 77 10.78 1.32 -29.22
CA GLU A 77 11.56 1.42 -28.00
C GLU A 77 10.74 1.08 -26.76
N ARG A 78 11.42 0.52 -25.75
CA ARG A 78 10.81 0.13 -24.49
C ARG A 78 10.23 1.37 -23.78
N PRO A 79 8.98 1.31 -23.27
CA PRO A 79 8.39 2.42 -22.54
C PRO A 79 9.17 2.77 -21.26
N THR A 80 8.94 3.98 -20.74
CA THR A 80 9.56 4.46 -19.51
C THR A 80 8.99 3.74 -18.28
N PRO A 81 9.81 3.28 -17.33
CA PRO A 81 9.34 2.66 -16.10
C PRO A 81 8.43 3.60 -15.28
N PRO A 82 7.37 3.07 -14.64
CA PRO A 82 6.51 3.87 -13.79
C PRO A 82 7.24 4.33 -12.52
N LYS A 83 6.85 5.49 -12.00
CA LYS A 83 7.39 6.07 -10.76
C LYS A 83 6.30 6.31 -9.72
N ALA A 84 6.70 6.33 -8.46
CA ALA A 84 5.84 6.68 -7.34
C ALA A 84 5.46 8.15 -7.39
N SER A 85 4.30 8.46 -6.81
CA SER A 85 3.89 9.83 -6.49
C SER A 85 3.96 10.01 -4.98
N PRO A 86 4.61 11.07 -4.47
CA PRO A 86 4.60 11.37 -3.03
C PRO A 86 3.24 11.91 -2.55
N PHE A 87 2.29 12.13 -3.47
CA PHE A 87 0.94 12.55 -3.18
C PHE A 87 -0.07 11.51 -3.66
N GLN A 88 -1.04 11.22 -2.81
CA GLN A 88 -2.17 10.35 -3.13
C GLN A 88 -3.48 11.05 -2.80
N THR A 89 -4.58 10.54 -3.35
CA THR A 89 -5.92 11.00 -3.00
C THR A 89 -6.59 10.03 -2.04
N ALA A 90 -7.30 10.52 -1.04
CA ALA A 90 -8.10 9.72 -0.11
C ALA A 90 -9.55 10.21 -0.06
N LYS A 91 -10.50 9.28 -0.21
CA LYS A 91 -11.92 9.57 -0.03
C LYS A 91 -12.23 9.58 1.46
N THR A 92 -12.83 10.67 1.93
CA THR A 92 -13.32 10.84 3.30
C THR A 92 -14.81 11.15 3.26
N LEU A 93 -15.47 11.11 4.42
CA LEU A 93 -16.87 11.50 4.56
C LEU A 93 -17.14 12.93 4.04
N ASN A 94 -16.14 13.81 4.13
CA ASN A 94 -16.23 15.22 3.74
C ASN A 94 -15.65 15.49 2.33
N GLY A 95 -15.40 14.46 1.52
CA GLY A 95 -14.88 14.57 0.16
C GLY A 95 -13.48 14.01 -0.03
N VAL A 96 -12.84 14.36 -1.15
CA VAL A 96 -11.50 13.86 -1.52
C VAL A 96 -10.43 14.79 -0.95
N ILE A 97 -9.54 14.24 -0.12
CA ILE A 97 -8.36 14.92 0.39
C ILE A 97 -7.10 14.41 -0.30
N TYR A 98 -6.01 15.18 -0.23
CA TYR A 98 -4.69 14.69 -0.57
C TYR A 98 -3.97 14.18 0.68
N THR A 99 -3.21 13.11 0.51
CA THR A 99 -2.31 12.56 1.53
C THR A 99 -0.88 12.63 1.00
N TYR A 100 0.08 12.71 1.92
CA TYR A 100 1.48 12.86 1.62
C TYR A 100 2.32 11.94 2.51
N ILE A 101 3.37 11.37 1.94
CA ILE A 101 4.53 10.82 2.64
C ILE A 101 5.80 11.32 1.93
N PRO A 102 6.94 11.39 2.63
CA PRO A 102 8.23 11.65 2.00
C PRO A 102 8.49 10.77 0.78
N ALA A 103 9.11 11.35 -0.25
CA ALA A 103 9.32 10.68 -1.54
C ALA A 103 10.14 9.39 -1.41
N GLU A 104 11.11 9.38 -0.51
CA GLU A 104 11.96 8.21 -0.22
C GLU A 104 11.12 7.00 0.21
N PHE A 105 10.15 7.20 1.11
CA PHE A 105 9.24 6.14 1.54
C PHE A 105 8.28 5.74 0.41
N ALA A 106 7.77 6.70 -0.35
CA ALA A 106 6.88 6.42 -1.48
C ALA A 106 7.58 5.57 -2.55
N ASP A 107 8.83 5.89 -2.90
CA ASP A 107 9.63 5.15 -3.87
C ASP A 107 9.97 3.73 -3.37
N GLU A 108 10.31 3.58 -2.08
CA GLU A 108 10.57 2.28 -1.46
C GLU A 108 9.31 1.37 -1.51
N ILE A 109 8.16 1.90 -1.09
CA ILE A 109 6.88 1.16 -1.13
C ILE A 109 6.47 0.82 -2.57
N PHE A 110 6.69 1.75 -3.50
CA PHE A 110 6.38 1.53 -4.91
C PHE A 110 7.23 0.39 -5.49
N SER A 111 8.52 0.38 -5.21
CA SER A 111 9.43 -0.71 -5.61
C SER A 111 8.96 -2.06 -5.05
N LEU A 112 8.55 -2.10 -3.77
CA LEU A 112 8.01 -3.31 -3.14
C LEU A 112 6.72 -3.81 -3.83
N GLY A 113 5.81 -2.91 -4.19
CA GLY A 113 4.60 -3.26 -4.94
C GLY A 113 4.91 -3.80 -6.35
N CYS A 114 5.92 -3.25 -7.03
CA CYS A 114 6.41 -3.77 -8.31
C CYS A 114 7.01 -5.19 -8.15
N MET A 115 7.84 -5.40 -7.13
CA MET A 115 8.46 -6.70 -6.86
C MET A 115 7.42 -7.77 -6.52
N TYR A 116 6.41 -7.41 -5.71
CA TYR A 116 5.29 -8.31 -5.40
C TYR A 116 4.51 -8.68 -6.66
N GLN A 117 4.13 -7.70 -7.48
CA GLN A 117 3.39 -7.94 -8.72
C GLN A 117 4.16 -8.80 -9.74
N THR A 118 5.48 -8.73 -9.73
CA THR A 118 6.36 -9.52 -10.61
C THR A 118 6.79 -10.84 -9.99
N MET A 119 6.19 -11.25 -8.86
CA MET A 119 6.48 -12.48 -8.12
C MET A 119 7.96 -12.61 -7.69
N GLN A 120 8.67 -11.50 -7.54
CA GLN A 120 10.04 -11.48 -7.00
C GLN A 120 10.05 -11.66 -5.47
N ILE A 121 8.95 -11.27 -4.81
CA ILE A 121 8.72 -11.48 -3.38
C ILE A 121 7.33 -12.07 -3.18
N ASP A 122 7.19 -12.92 -2.17
CA ASP A 122 5.90 -13.47 -1.75
C ASP A 122 5.11 -12.48 -0.87
N ILE A 123 3.90 -12.88 -0.50
CA ILE A 123 2.99 -12.08 0.34
C ILE A 123 3.58 -11.76 1.72
N ASN A 124 4.23 -12.73 2.37
CA ASN A 124 4.81 -12.55 3.71
C ASN A 124 5.94 -11.54 3.67
N LYS A 125 6.85 -11.66 2.70
CA LYS A 125 7.97 -10.76 2.51
C LYS A 125 7.51 -9.36 2.11
N ALA A 126 6.48 -9.23 1.26
CA ALA A 126 5.87 -7.95 0.94
C ALA A 126 5.31 -7.26 2.18
N ILE A 127 4.54 -8.00 3.01
CA ILE A 127 3.99 -7.51 4.27
C ILE A 127 5.10 -7.04 5.21
N THR A 128 6.13 -7.87 5.43
CA THR A 128 7.25 -7.53 6.33
C THR A 128 8.01 -6.29 5.85
N MET A 129 8.38 -6.23 4.58
CA MET A 129 9.20 -5.12 4.06
C MET A 129 8.43 -3.80 4.04
N VAL A 130 7.14 -3.80 3.65
CA VAL A 130 6.34 -2.57 3.69
C VAL A 130 6.03 -2.14 5.13
N GLN A 131 5.88 -3.09 6.07
CA GLN A 131 5.77 -2.77 7.49
C GLN A 131 7.00 -2.03 8.00
N GLN A 132 8.21 -2.43 7.61
CA GLN A 132 9.45 -1.71 7.98
C GLN A 132 9.43 -0.26 7.50
N VAL A 133 8.91 0.02 6.30
CA VAL A 133 8.77 1.40 5.82
C VAL A 133 7.72 2.15 6.62
N ALA A 134 6.59 1.50 6.95
CA ALA A 134 5.55 2.09 7.78
C ALA A 134 6.05 2.41 9.21
N ASP A 135 6.94 1.60 9.76
CA ASP A 135 7.58 1.82 11.06
C ASP A 135 8.54 3.02 11.00
N LYS A 136 9.31 3.20 9.91
CA LYS A 136 10.11 4.42 9.69
C LYS A 136 9.22 5.68 9.65
N VAL A 137 8.07 5.61 8.98
CA VAL A 137 7.11 6.72 8.93
C VAL A 137 6.51 6.99 10.31
N ALA A 138 6.16 5.95 11.06
CA ALA A 138 5.64 6.08 12.42
C ALA A 138 6.67 6.72 13.36
N PHE A 139 7.94 6.34 13.23
CA PHE A 139 9.06 6.92 13.94
C PHE A 139 9.26 8.40 13.60
N ASP A 140 9.26 8.76 12.32
CA ASP A 140 9.39 10.16 11.85
C ASP A 140 8.26 11.06 12.38
N LEU A 141 7.05 10.51 12.52
CA LEU A 141 5.91 11.22 13.11
C LEU A 141 5.89 11.20 14.65
N GLY A 142 6.78 10.44 15.30
CA GLY A 142 6.79 10.24 16.74
C GLY A 142 5.49 9.64 17.26
N LEU A 143 5.00 8.57 16.63
CA LEU A 143 3.79 7.86 17.04
C LEU A 143 4.09 6.82 18.13
N ASP A 144 3.27 6.79 19.18
CA ASP A 144 3.32 5.76 20.23
C ASP A 144 2.89 4.37 19.71
N GLN A 145 2.11 4.34 18.64
CA GLN A 145 1.55 3.12 18.06
C GLN A 145 2.04 2.96 16.62
N PRO A 146 2.43 1.73 16.21
CA PRO A 146 2.91 1.48 14.86
C PRO A 146 1.79 1.63 13.83
N ILE A 147 2.19 1.93 12.59
CA ILE A 147 1.26 1.96 11.46
C ILE A 147 1.16 0.56 10.88
N THR A 148 0.02 -0.11 11.04
CA THR A 148 -0.22 -1.43 10.39
C THR A 148 -0.44 -1.27 8.89
N ALA A 149 0.55 -1.70 8.09
CA ALA A 149 0.47 -1.63 6.63
C ALA A 149 -0.10 -2.91 6.00
N LEU A 150 -0.65 -2.77 4.79
CA LEU A 150 -1.12 -3.85 3.92
C LEU A 150 -2.16 -4.78 4.56
N GLN A 151 -3.13 -4.22 5.28
CA GLN A 151 -4.16 -5.01 5.95
C GLN A 151 -4.93 -5.92 4.97
N PHE A 152 -5.13 -5.45 3.73
CA PHE A 152 -5.82 -6.24 2.71
C PHE A 152 -5.05 -7.53 2.38
N LEU A 153 -3.72 -7.49 2.25
CA LEU A 153 -2.91 -8.71 2.05
C LEU A 153 -2.87 -9.59 3.30
N ARG A 154 -2.80 -9.00 4.49
CA ARG A 154 -2.82 -9.76 5.75
C ARG A 154 -4.10 -10.60 5.89
N SER A 155 -5.23 -10.03 5.49
CA SER A 155 -6.50 -10.75 5.50
C SER A 155 -6.57 -11.88 4.45
N GLU A 156 -5.83 -11.78 3.33
CA GLU A 156 -5.70 -12.87 2.36
C GLU A 156 -4.90 -14.05 2.93
N THR A 157 -3.83 -13.79 3.70
CA THR A 157 -3.06 -14.85 4.38
C THR A 157 -3.86 -15.60 5.45
N GLU A 158 -4.70 -14.90 6.22
CA GLU A 158 -5.53 -15.49 7.27
C GLU A 158 -6.66 -16.36 6.68
N GLN A 159 -7.22 -15.98 5.53
CA GLN A 159 -8.25 -16.77 4.85
C GLN A 159 -7.68 -17.99 4.12
N GLY A 160 -6.40 -17.95 3.72
CA GLY A 160 -5.71 -19.08 3.10
C GLY A 160 -5.36 -20.20 4.09
N SER A 161 -5.16 -19.88 5.37
CA SER A 161 -4.82 -20.87 6.41
C SER A 161 -6.00 -21.70 6.92
N ASP A 162 -7.24 -21.26 6.70
CA ASP A 162 -8.44 -21.98 7.15
C ASP A 162 -8.86 -23.13 6.21
N ILE A 163 -8.21 -23.28 5.05
CA ILE A 163 -8.56 -24.28 4.03
C ILE A 163 -7.65 -25.52 4.10
N GLU A 164 -6.51 -25.46 4.79
CA GLU A 164 -5.53 -26.57 4.84
C GLU A 164 -5.69 -27.54 6.02
N SER A 165 -6.78 -27.47 6.80
CA SER A 165 -7.03 -28.38 7.93
C SER A 165 -8.03 -29.51 7.67
N GLU A 166 -8.19 -29.96 6.43
CA GLU A 166 -8.84 -31.25 6.13
C GLU A 166 -7.78 -32.34 5.94
N GLU A 167 -7.11 -32.71 7.03
CA GLU A 167 -6.32 -33.95 7.11
C GLU A 167 -7.27 -35.16 7.14
N ASP A 168 -7.45 -35.74 5.95
CA ASP A 168 -7.32 -37.17 5.64
C ASP A 168 -7.47 -38.16 6.83
N ASP A 169 -8.70 -38.63 7.06
CA ASP A 169 -8.93 -39.92 7.73
C ASP A 169 -9.53 -40.91 6.72
N SER A 170 -8.66 -41.58 5.98
CA SER A 170 -8.93 -42.91 5.47
C SER A 170 -7.79 -43.85 5.86
N PRO A 171 -8.13 -44.93 6.56
CA PRO A 171 -7.64 -46.21 6.08
C PRO A 171 -8.70 -47.33 6.09
N ASN A 172 -8.87 -47.86 4.89
CA ASN A 172 -8.76 -49.27 4.54
C ASN A 172 -9.99 -50.19 4.66
N ALA A 173 -10.27 -50.82 3.52
CA ALA A 173 -11.22 -51.89 3.33
C ALA A 173 -10.68 -53.20 3.90
N GLU A 174 -11.54 -53.96 4.58
CA GLU A 174 -11.43 -55.42 4.67
C GLU A 174 -12.76 -56.03 4.25
N GLN A 175 -12.71 -56.75 3.12
CA GLN A 175 -13.72 -57.70 2.71
C GLN A 175 -13.57 -58.94 3.59
N GLU A 176 -14.65 -59.45 4.18
CA GLU A 176 -14.74 -60.88 4.45
C GLU A 176 -16.18 -61.37 4.34
N ASN A 177 -16.39 -62.26 3.37
CA ASN A 177 -17.56 -63.13 3.25
C ASN A 177 -17.57 -64.13 4.42
N ASP A 178 -18.67 -64.28 5.15
CA ASP A 178 -19.22 -65.63 5.41
C ASP A 178 -20.70 -65.62 5.88
N LYS A 179 -21.46 -66.55 5.26
CA LYS A 179 -22.70 -67.24 5.63
C LYS A 179 -23.65 -66.66 6.71
N ASN A 180 -24.94 -66.55 6.38
CA ASN A 180 -25.92 -67.66 6.44
C ASN A 180 -27.24 -67.30 5.73
#